data_AF-A0A0D2HLK4-F1
#
_entry.id   AF-A0A0D2HLK4-F1
#
_cell.length_a   1.000
_cell.length_b   1.000
_cell.length_c   1.000
_cell.angle_alpha   90.00
_cell.angle_beta   90.00
_cell.angle_gamma   90.00
#
_symmetry.space_group_name_H-M   'P 1'
#
loop_
_entity.id
_entity.type
_entity.pdbx_description
1 polymer ?
#
loop_
_entity_poly.entity_id
_entity_poly.type
_entity_poly.pdbx_seq_one_letter_code
_entity_poly.pdbx_strand_id
1 'polypeptide(L)'
;MSDGHPDVRNGVFWKPFVPALYVGAATGACGAVYGGVAGTLIQTSNPLAYTTISATQWFCAGTTFFYCRSVLLAGPLSRDKDLHKVAASGLAGSCSGAVIATFLPRGSLVTGSIMFGVIAALSQAGLNATQGSPSITQLSSRLRNGLAAYTPMKSLSDKEYEDLLLDKLLRVEAEIGVLDDKIAILRAARDEHVSSQKKEPRSRPS
;
A
#
# COMPACT_ATOMS: atom_id res chain seq x y z
N MET A 1 -47.84 14.36 -20.07
CA MET A 1 -46.62 13.53 -20.21
C MET A 1 -45.84 13.59 -18.92
N SER A 2 -46.17 12.75 -17.93
CA SER A 2 -45.31 12.43 -16.78
C SER A 2 -45.95 11.28 -15.98
N ASP A 3 -45.96 10.07 -16.56
CA ASP A 3 -46.24 8.84 -15.83
C ASP A 3 -44.93 8.08 -15.67
N GLY A 4 -44.16 8.47 -14.65
CA GLY A 4 -42.95 7.78 -14.21
C GLY A 4 -43.27 6.86 -13.03
N HIS A 5 -43.37 5.56 -13.28
CA HIS A 5 -43.71 4.50 -12.33
C HIS A 5 -42.87 4.58 -11.02
N PRO A 6 -43.50 4.71 -9.82
CA PRO A 6 -42.78 4.72 -8.53
C PRO A 6 -42.10 3.38 -8.20
N ASP A 7 -42.54 2.27 -8.78
CA ASP A 7 -42.00 0.92 -8.51
C ASP A 7 -40.57 0.71 -9.03
N VAL A 8 -40.21 1.32 -10.17
CA VAL A 8 -38.88 1.15 -10.76
C VAL A 8 -37.83 1.82 -9.88
N ARG A 9 -38.13 3.02 -9.36
CA ARG A 9 -37.23 3.76 -8.46
C ARG A 9 -37.04 3.03 -7.12
N ASN A 10 -38.12 2.48 -6.58
CA ASN A 10 -38.06 1.69 -5.34
C ASN A 10 -37.24 0.41 -5.54
N GLY A 11 -37.41 -0.28 -6.66
CA GLY A 11 -36.61 -1.47 -7.00
C GLY A 11 -35.12 -1.21 -7.17
N VAL A 12 -34.74 -0.05 -7.72
CA VAL A 12 -33.32 0.33 -7.91
C VAL A 12 -32.60 0.60 -6.58
N PHE A 13 -33.29 1.14 -5.58
CA PHE A 13 -32.70 1.39 -4.26
C PHE A 13 -32.79 0.18 -3.31
N TRP A 14 -33.87 -0.60 -3.35
CA TRP A 14 -34.06 -1.73 -2.46
C TRP A 14 -33.31 -3.01 -2.86
N LYS A 15 -33.23 -3.32 -4.16
CA LYS A 15 -32.50 -4.51 -4.64
C LYS A 15 -31.02 -4.56 -4.24
N PRO A 16 -30.26 -3.45 -4.26
CA PRO A 16 -28.86 -3.46 -3.84
C PRO A 16 -28.65 -3.36 -2.33
N PHE A 17 -29.69 -3.06 -1.55
CA PHE A 17 -29.54 -2.83 -0.11
C PHE A 17 -29.16 -4.11 0.66
N VAL A 18 -29.86 -5.22 0.40
CA VAL A 18 -29.58 -6.52 1.05
C VAL A 18 -28.15 -7.02 0.79
N PRO A 19 -27.65 -7.07 -0.47
CA PRO A 19 -26.28 -7.48 -0.71
C PRO A 19 -25.25 -6.48 -0.16
N ALA A 20 -25.55 -5.17 -0.18
CA ALA A 20 -24.67 -4.18 0.44
C ALA A 20 -24.56 -4.37 1.95
N LEU A 21 -25.65 -4.78 2.61
CA LEU A 21 -25.65 -5.06 4.05
C LEU A 21 -24.85 -6.31 4.39
N TYR A 22 -24.96 -7.36 3.58
CA TYR A 22 -24.18 -8.60 3.76
C TYR A 22 -22.68 -8.34 3.60
N VAL A 23 -22.28 -7.62 2.55
CA VAL A 23 -20.87 -7.27 2.35
C VAL A 23 -20.38 -6.29 3.40
N GLY A 24 -21.25 -5.37 3.86
CA GLY A 24 -21.00 -4.53 5.01
C GLY A 24 -20.71 -5.32 6.27
N ALA A 25 -21.53 -6.32 6.60
CA ALA A 25 -21.32 -7.20 7.75
C ALA A 25 -20.01 -7.97 7.66
N ALA A 26 -19.69 -8.53 6.49
CA ALA A 26 -18.42 -9.21 6.25
C ALA A 26 -17.22 -8.25 6.44
N THR A 27 -17.32 -7.02 5.91
CA THR A 27 -16.26 -6.01 6.04
C THR A 27 -16.13 -5.51 7.48
N GLY A 28 -17.24 -5.37 8.20
CA GLY A 28 -17.27 -5.03 9.62
C GLY A 28 -16.63 -6.10 10.50
N ALA A 29 -16.82 -7.39 10.19
CA ALA A 29 -16.14 -8.48 10.86
C ALA A 29 -14.61 -8.43 10.66
N CYS A 30 -14.15 -8.17 9.44
CA CYS A 30 -12.73 -7.94 9.16
C CYS A 30 -12.20 -6.71 9.92
N GLY A 31 -12.99 -5.64 10.00
CA GLY A 31 -12.69 -4.45 10.79
C GLY A 31 -12.56 -4.75 12.28
N ALA A 32 -13.39 -5.64 12.82
CA ALA A 32 -13.31 -6.09 14.21
C ALA A 32 -12.03 -6.88 14.48
N VAL A 33 -11.62 -7.77 13.56
CA VAL A 33 -10.36 -8.53 13.67
C VAL A 33 -9.16 -7.56 13.66
N TYR A 34 -9.14 -6.63 12.71
CA TYR A 34 -8.10 -5.60 12.65
C TYR A 34 -8.08 -4.74 13.93
N GLY A 35 -9.26 -4.30 14.39
CA GLY A 35 -9.42 -3.54 15.61
C GLY A 35 -8.96 -4.30 16.85
N GLY A 36 -9.18 -5.61 16.91
CA GLY A 36 -8.69 -6.47 18.00
C GLY A 36 -7.17 -6.51 18.04
N VAL A 37 -6.53 -6.80 16.91
CA VAL A 37 -5.06 -6.84 16.82
C VAL A 37 -4.47 -5.46 17.12
N ALA A 38 -4.94 -4.41 16.46
CA ALA A 38 -4.47 -3.05 16.68
C ALA A 38 -4.74 -2.54 18.11
N GLY A 39 -5.90 -2.87 18.68
CA GLY A 39 -6.27 -2.49 20.05
C GLY A 39 -5.34 -3.11 21.10
N THR A 40 -4.91 -4.35 20.89
CA THR A 40 -3.93 -5.03 21.77
C THR A 40 -2.51 -4.46 21.64
N LEU A 41 -2.10 -4.07 20.42
CA LEU A 41 -0.74 -3.56 20.15
C LEU A 41 -0.55 -2.11 20.59
N ILE A 42 -1.59 -1.28 20.50
CA ILE A 42 -1.48 0.18 20.74
C ILE A 42 -1.63 0.53 22.24
N GLN A 43 -1.74 -0.46 23.14
CA GLN A 43 -1.96 -0.25 24.60
C GLN A 43 -3.09 0.77 24.86
N THR A 44 -4.18 0.69 24.10
CA THR A 44 -5.32 1.58 24.30
C THR A 44 -6.01 1.28 25.63
N SER A 45 -6.45 2.33 26.32
CA SER A 45 -7.11 2.23 27.64
C SER A 45 -8.38 1.36 27.63
N ASN A 46 -9.01 1.16 26.46
CA ASN A 46 -10.17 0.28 26.26
C ASN A 46 -10.10 -0.46 24.91
N PRO A 47 -9.44 -1.63 24.82
CA PRO A 47 -9.26 -2.35 23.55
C PRO A 47 -10.59 -2.79 22.94
N LEU A 48 -11.58 -3.18 23.75
CA LEU A 48 -12.92 -3.54 23.26
C LEU A 48 -13.63 -2.38 22.58
N ALA A 49 -13.55 -1.16 23.14
CA ALA A 49 -14.14 0.02 22.53
C ALA A 49 -13.49 0.35 21.17
N TYR A 50 -12.18 0.13 21.05
CA TYR A 50 -11.49 0.32 19.77
C TYR A 50 -11.93 -0.71 18.72
N THR A 51 -12.15 -1.97 19.12
CA THR A 51 -12.68 -3.01 18.21
C THR A 51 -14.08 -2.70 17.71
N THR A 52 -14.97 -2.18 18.57
CA THR A 52 -16.36 -1.88 18.18
C THR A 52 -16.45 -0.65 17.30
N ILE A 53 -15.64 0.39 17.58
CA ILE A 53 -15.56 1.59 16.75
C ILE A 53 -15.01 1.25 15.37
N SER A 54 -13.92 0.49 15.29
CA SER A 54 -13.35 0.06 14.01
C SER A 54 -14.31 -0.85 13.24
N ALA A 55 -14.96 -1.82 13.88
CA ALA A 55 -15.97 -2.66 13.24
C ALA A 55 -17.13 -1.82 12.65
N THR A 56 -17.63 -0.84 13.42
CA THR A 56 -18.70 0.07 12.98
C THR A 56 -18.26 0.93 11.80
N GLN A 57 -17.07 1.51 11.86
CA GLN A 57 -16.51 2.33 10.79
C GLN A 57 -16.36 1.52 9.50
N TRP A 58 -15.80 0.31 9.57
CA TRP A 58 -15.62 -0.57 8.41
C TRP A 58 -16.94 -1.14 7.87
N PHE A 59 -17.94 -1.36 8.74
CA PHE A 59 -19.30 -1.71 8.34
C PHE A 59 -19.97 -0.58 7.55
N CYS A 60 -19.97 0.64 8.09
CA CYS A 60 -20.54 1.82 7.43
C CYS A 60 -19.83 2.12 6.10
N ALA A 61 -18.51 1.97 6.06
CA ALA A 61 -17.73 2.09 4.84
C ALA A 61 -18.14 1.08 3.77
N GLY A 62 -18.19 -0.21 4.12
CA GLY A 62 -18.49 -1.31 3.21
C GLY A 62 -19.92 -1.23 2.65
N THR A 63 -20.90 -0.96 3.51
CA THR A 63 -22.29 -0.76 3.12
C THR A 63 -22.44 0.42 2.15
N THR A 64 -21.85 1.57 2.48
CA THR A 64 -21.89 2.78 1.63
C THR A 64 -21.23 2.55 0.28
N PHE A 65 -20.07 1.88 0.25
CA PHE A 65 -19.37 1.59 -0.99
C PHE A 65 -20.21 0.72 -1.94
N PHE A 66 -20.71 -0.42 -1.45
CA PHE A 66 -21.49 -1.35 -2.28
C PHE A 66 -22.84 -0.76 -2.72
N TYR A 67 -23.50 -0.02 -1.84
CA TYR A 67 -24.74 0.66 -2.18
C TYR A 67 -24.51 1.75 -3.23
N CYS A 68 -23.56 2.67 -3.02
CA CYS A 68 -23.27 3.76 -3.95
C CYS A 68 -22.84 3.22 -5.32
N ARG A 69 -21.97 2.20 -5.35
CA ARG A 69 -21.55 1.54 -6.58
C ARG A 69 -22.74 0.93 -7.33
N SER A 70 -23.65 0.28 -6.62
CA SER A 70 -24.80 -0.41 -7.24
C SER A 70 -25.81 0.59 -7.80
N VAL A 71 -26.07 1.70 -7.09
CA VAL A 71 -26.94 2.77 -7.57
C VAL A 71 -26.34 3.46 -8.81
N LEU A 72 -25.03 3.74 -8.80
CA LEU A 72 -24.35 4.34 -9.95
C LEU A 72 -24.39 3.45 -11.19
N LEU A 73 -24.20 2.13 -11.01
CA LEU A 73 -24.25 1.16 -12.10
C LEU A 73 -25.67 0.82 -12.59
N ALA A 74 -26.69 1.07 -11.76
CA ALA A 74 -28.10 0.85 -12.11
C ALA A 74 -28.77 2.09 -12.72
N GLY A 75 -28.22 3.29 -12.48
CA GLY A 75 -28.73 4.55 -13.00
C GLY A 75 -27.82 5.14 -14.10
N PRO A 76 -27.02 6.17 -13.79
CA PRO A 76 -26.35 6.99 -14.79
C PRO A 76 -25.16 6.34 -15.51
N LEU A 77 -24.52 5.33 -14.91
CA LEU A 77 -23.31 4.70 -15.46
C LEU A 77 -23.62 3.27 -15.93
N SER A 78 -23.72 3.08 -17.25
CA SER A 78 -23.94 1.74 -17.82
C SER A 78 -22.80 0.77 -17.49
N ARG A 79 -23.16 -0.45 -17.08
CA ARG A 79 -22.24 -1.56 -16.78
C ARG A 79 -21.44 -2.05 -17.99
N ASP A 80 -21.84 -1.66 -19.19
CA ASP A 80 -21.26 -2.10 -20.47
C ASP A 80 -19.85 -1.53 -20.73
N LYS A 81 -19.54 -0.34 -20.19
CA LYS A 81 -18.23 0.30 -20.38
C LYS A 81 -17.33 0.11 -19.16
N ASP A 82 -16.13 -0.40 -19.36
CA ASP A 82 -15.15 -0.59 -18.28
C ASP A 82 -14.74 0.71 -17.60
N LEU A 83 -14.70 1.81 -18.37
CA LEU A 83 -14.43 3.15 -17.83
C LEU A 83 -15.53 3.60 -16.84
N HIS A 84 -16.79 3.24 -17.10
CA HIS A 84 -17.91 3.53 -16.20
C HIS A 84 -17.81 2.70 -14.93
N LYS A 85 -17.38 1.43 -15.00
CA LYS A 85 -17.11 0.64 -13.80
C LYS A 85 -16.04 1.31 -12.94
N VAL A 86 -14.94 1.77 -13.53
CA VAL A 86 -13.87 2.46 -12.78
C VAL A 86 -14.35 3.78 -12.19
N ALA A 87 -15.08 4.60 -12.95
CA ALA A 87 -15.64 5.85 -12.46
C ALA A 87 -16.65 5.63 -11.33
N ALA A 88 -17.56 4.65 -11.46
CA ALA A 88 -18.50 4.28 -10.41
C ALA A 88 -17.79 3.80 -9.15
N SER A 89 -16.68 3.09 -9.30
CA SER A 89 -15.85 2.61 -8.19
C SER A 89 -15.15 3.76 -7.47
N GLY A 90 -14.60 4.70 -8.21
CA GLY A 90 -13.94 5.87 -7.64
C GLY A 90 -14.91 6.78 -6.89
N LEU A 91 -16.10 7.04 -7.45
CA LEU A 91 -17.14 7.81 -6.78
C LEU A 91 -17.72 7.08 -5.55
N ALA A 92 -17.95 5.77 -5.66
CA ALA A 92 -18.38 4.98 -4.50
C ALA A 92 -17.30 4.93 -3.41
N GLY A 93 -16.02 4.85 -3.81
CA GLY A 93 -14.88 4.91 -2.92
C GLY A 93 -14.75 6.25 -2.21
N SER A 94 -15.01 7.36 -2.90
CA SER A 94 -14.99 8.68 -2.27
C SER A 94 -16.14 8.88 -1.28
N CYS A 95 -17.36 8.43 -1.60
CA CYS A 95 -18.48 8.42 -0.67
C CYS A 95 -18.18 7.57 0.58
N SER A 96 -17.62 6.38 0.39
CA SER A 96 -17.21 5.51 1.51
C SER A 96 -16.09 6.14 2.35
N GLY A 97 -15.09 6.74 1.71
CA GLY A 97 -14.00 7.46 2.38
C GLY A 97 -14.47 8.68 3.17
N ALA A 98 -15.50 9.39 2.67
CA ALA A 98 -16.14 10.47 3.41
C ALA A 98 -16.85 9.95 4.67
N VAL A 99 -17.56 8.83 4.58
CA VAL A 99 -18.20 8.17 5.73
C VAL A 99 -17.17 7.69 6.75
N ILE A 100 -16.07 7.10 6.31
CA ILE A 100 -14.97 6.70 7.20
C ILE A 100 -14.40 7.92 7.93
N ALA A 101 -14.20 9.02 7.22
CA ALA A 101 -13.56 10.19 7.77
C ALA A 101 -14.40 10.94 8.83
N THR A 102 -15.71 10.67 8.92
CA THR A 102 -16.52 11.22 10.02
C THR A 102 -16.19 10.57 11.37
N PHE A 103 -15.65 9.34 11.35
CA PHE A 103 -15.20 8.63 12.55
C PHE A 103 -13.78 9.06 13.00
N LEU A 104 -13.04 9.76 12.14
CA LEU A 104 -11.69 10.24 12.43
C LEU A 104 -11.71 11.72 12.88
N PRO A 105 -10.63 12.21 13.55
CA PRO A 105 -10.52 13.60 13.97
C PRO A 105 -10.74 14.59 12.81
N ARG A 106 -11.30 15.76 13.16
CA ARG A 106 -11.70 16.82 12.21
C ARG A 106 -10.56 17.17 11.26
N GLY A 107 -10.81 17.06 9.95
CA GLY A 107 -9.86 17.41 8.87
C GLY A 107 -9.53 16.27 7.90
N SER A 108 -9.87 15.02 8.22
CA SER A 108 -9.51 13.87 7.36
C SER A 108 -10.49 13.57 6.21
N LEU A 109 -11.60 14.31 6.08
CA LEU A 109 -12.65 14.04 5.09
C LEU A 109 -12.15 14.09 3.65
N VAL A 110 -11.45 15.17 3.30
CA VAL A 110 -10.92 15.35 1.95
C VAL A 110 -9.91 14.26 1.61
N THR A 111 -8.96 14.00 2.51
CA THR A 111 -7.94 12.97 2.33
C THR A 111 -8.53 11.57 2.23
N GLY A 112 -9.47 11.22 3.11
CA GLY A 112 -10.14 9.92 3.10
C GLY A 112 -10.94 9.70 1.81
N SER A 113 -11.71 10.69 1.38
CA SER A 113 -12.50 10.61 0.15
C SER A 113 -11.61 10.42 -1.09
N ILE A 114 -10.50 11.16 -1.17
CA ILE A 114 -9.58 11.06 -2.30
C ILE A 114 -8.86 9.72 -2.29
N MET A 115 -8.29 9.31 -1.14
CA MET A 115 -7.52 8.07 -1.03
C MET A 115 -8.38 6.84 -1.32
N PHE A 116 -9.54 6.72 -0.67
CA PHE A 116 -10.43 5.58 -0.91
C PHE A 116 -11.03 5.61 -2.33
N GLY A 117 -11.27 6.79 -2.91
CA GLY A 117 -11.70 6.91 -4.31
C GLY A 117 -10.63 6.43 -5.29
N VAL A 118 -9.38 6.86 -5.11
CA VAL A 118 -8.24 6.41 -5.95
C VAL A 118 -8.03 4.91 -5.80
N ILE A 119 -7.95 4.39 -4.57
CA ILE A 119 -7.77 2.96 -4.30
C ILE A 119 -8.89 2.13 -4.95
N ALA A 120 -10.14 2.57 -4.83
CA ALA A 120 -11.27 1.86 -5.43
C ALA A 120 -11.27 1.90 -6.96
N ALA A 121 -10.93 3.04 -7.56
CA ALA A 121 -10.76 3.16 -9.01
C ALA A 121 -9.64 2.24 -9.50
N LEU A 122 -8.53 2.16 -8.78
CA LEU A 122 -7.38 1.32 -9.15
C LEU A 122 -7.65 -0.16 -8.97
N SER A 123 -8.34 -0.55 -7.90
CA SER A 123 -8.79 -1.92 -7.70
C SER A 123 -9.61 -2.39 -8.91
N GLN A 124 -10.48 -1.53 -9.41
CA GLN A 124 -11.35 -1.85 -10.54
C GLN A 124 -10.66 -1.72 -11.89
N ALA A 125 -9.70 -0.80 -12.02
CA ALA A 125 -8.80 -0.74 -13.15
C ALA A 125 -7.97 -2.03 -13.29
N GLY A 126 -7.46 -2.57 -12.18
CA GLY A 126 -6.71 -3.82 -12.16
C GLY A 126 -7.53 -5.00 -12.65
N LEU A 127 -8.76 -5.15 -12.17
CA LEU A 127 -9.68 -6.20 -12.63
C LEU A 127 -10.02 -6.06 -14.13
N ASN A 128 -10.21 -4.84 -14.62
CA ASN A 128 -10.49 -4.59 -16.04
C ASN A 128 -9.25 -4.82 -16.94
N ALA A 129 -8.03 -4.57 -16.44
CA ALA A 129 -6.79 -4.82 -17.17
C ALA A 129 -6.55 -6.32 -17.38
N THR A 130 -6.88 -7.16 -16.38
CA THR A 130 -6.84 -8.62 -16.54
C THR A 130 -7.87 -9.16 -17.54
N GLN A 131 -8.89 -8.36 -17.87
CA GLN A 131 -9.95 -8.70 -18.83
C GLN A 131 -9.70 -8.10 -20.23
N GLY A 132 -8.55 -7.46 -20.48
CA GLY A 132 -8.10 -7.05 -21.83
C GLY A 132 -8.53 -5.65 -22.30
N SER A 133 -8.94 -4.73 -21.41
CA SER A 133 -9.45 -3.41 -21.79
C SER A 133 -8.34 -2.35 -22.03
N PRO A 134 -8.22 -1.73 -23.23
CA PRO A 134 -7.07 -0.89 -23.60
C PRO A 134 -7.07 0.53 -22.99
N SER A 135 -8.22 1.11 -22.66
CA SER A 135 -8.31 2.50 -22.15
C SER A 135 -7.82 2.63 -20.70
N ILE A 136 -8.02 1.58 -19.90
CA ILE A 136 -7.59 1.52 -18.51
C ILE A 136 -6.10 1.22 -18.40
N THR A 137 -5.52 0.47 -19.36
CA THR A 137 -4.07 0.26 -19.45
C THR A 137 -3.32 1.59 -19.50
N GLN A 138 -3.86 2.61 -20.19
CA GLN A 138 -3.26 3.94 -20.19
C GLN A 138 -3.35 4.66 -18.84
N LEU A 139 -4.47 4.57 -18.12
CA LEU A 139 -4.60 5.17 -16.78
C LEU A 139 -3.69 4.47 -15.76
N SER A 140 -3.64 3.13 -15.79
CA SER A 140 -2.72 2.35 -14.96
C SER A 140 -1.26 2.59 -15.33
N SER A 141 -0.95 2.80 -16.62
CA SER A 141 0.40 3.13 -17.09
C SER A 141 0.82 4.52 -16.63
N ARG A 142 -0.07 5.53 -16.73
CA ARG A 142 0.20 6.89 -16.20
C ARG A 142 0.40 6.89 -14.68
N LEU A 143 -0.43 6.15 -13.95
CA LEU A 143 -0.26 6.02 -12.51
C LEU A 143 1.01 5.24 -12.16
N ARG A 144 1.29 4.12 -12.84
CA ARG A 144 2.53 3.34 -12.66
C ARG A 144 3.75 4.20 -12.94
N ASN A 145 3.74 5.02 -14.00
CA ASN A 145 4.83 5.94 -14.29
C ASN A 145 4.98 7.02 -13.22
N GLY A 146 3.87 7.56 -12.70
CA GLY A 146 3.88 8.52 -11.59
C GLY A 146 4.36 7.92 -10.27
N LEU A 147 4.00 6.66 -9.99
CA LEU A 147 4.44 5.93 -8.79
C LEU A 147 5.87 5.38 -8.93
N ALA A 148 6.31 5.03 -10.13
CA ALA A 148 7.69 4.65 -10.43
C ALA A 148 8.66 5.82 -10.14
N ALA A 149 8.22 7.06 -10.34
CA ALA A 149 8.97 8.25 -9.94
C ALA A 149 9.12 8.39 -8.41
N TYR A 150 8.25 7.74 -7.63
CA TYR A 150 8.27 7.73 -6.16
C TYR A 150 8.75 6.41 -5.55
N THR A 151 9.06 5.41 -6.37
CA THR A 151 9.50 4.09 -5.90
C THR A 151 11.01 3.98 -6.10
N PRO A 152 11.82 3.81 -5.02
CA PRO A 152 13.28 3.75 -5.10
C PRO A 152 13.83 2.45 -5.72
N MET A 153 13.00 1.68 -6.43
CA MET A 153 13.42 0.47 -7.14
C MET A 153 13.51 0.75 -8.64
N LYS A 154 14.75 0.81 -9.14
CA LYS A 154 15.05 0.87 -10.57
C LYS A 154 14.71 -0.48 -11.20
N SER A 155 13.75 -0.49 -12.12
CA SER A 155 13.49 -1.65 -13.00
C SER A 155 14.66 -1.79 -13.96
N LEU A 156 15.60 -2.68 -13.65
CA LEU A 156 16.75 -2.99 -14.51
C LEU A 156 16.35 -4.01 -15.57
N SER A 157 16.73 -3.76 -16.81
CA SER A 157 16.76 -4.79 -17.86
C SER A 157 17.84 -5.84 -17.53
N ASP A 158 17.71 -7.09 -17.99
CA ASP A 158 18.66 -8.19 -17.71
C ASP A 158 20.12 -7.79 -17.98
N LYS A 159 20.36 -6.98 -19.02
CA LYS A 159 21.68 -6.44 -19.36
C LYS A 159 22.21 -5.41 -18.35
N GLU A 160 21.33 -4.54 -17.85
CA GLU A 160 21.72 -3.57 -16.82
C GLU A 160 21.97 -4.25 -15.46
N TYR A 161 21.33 -5.41 -15.22
CA TYR A 161 21.59 -6.23 -14.04
C TYR A 161 22.95 -6.92 -14.10
N GLU A 162 23.32 -7.44 -15.27
CA GLU A 162 24.64 -8.04 -15.53
C GLU A 162 25.78 -7.01 -15.33
N ASP A 163 25.65 -5.81 -15.91
CA ASP A 163 26.62 -4.73 -15.73
C ASP A 163 26.74 -4.29 -14.26
N LEU A 164 25.62 -4.23 -13.53
CA LEU A 164 25.63 -3.88 -12.11
C LEU A 164 26.33 -4.95 -11.27
N LEU A 165 26.12 -6.23 -11.58
CA LEU A 165 26.82 -7.32 -10.91
C LEU A 165 28.33 -7.27 -11.17
N LEU A 166 28.74 -6.98 -12.41
CA LEU A 166 30.14 -6.83 -12.77
C LEU A 166 30.81 -5.64 -12.06
N ASP A 167 30.15 -4.49 -12.01
CA ASP A 167 30.63 -3.31 -11.27
C ASP A 167 30.80 -3.61 -9.76
N LYS A 168 29.84 -4.31 -9.15
CA LYS A 168 29.93 -4.73 -7.74
C LYS A 168 31.07 -5.71 -7.49
N LEU A 169 31.29 -6.65 -8.41
CA LEU A 169 32.36 -7.63 -8.30
C LEU A 169 33.73 -6.95 -8.36
N LEU A 170 33.94 -6.08 -9.35
CA LEU A 170 35.19 -5.31 -9.50
C LEU A 170 35.47 -4.43 -8.28
N ARG A 171 34.44 -3.79 -7.72
CA ARG A 171 34.59 -2.98 -6.50
C ARG A 171 35.01 -3.82 -5.29
N VAL A 172 34.41 -5.00 -5.10
CA VAL A 172 34.77 -5.90 -4.00
C VAL A 172 36.21 -6.38 -4.16
N GLU A 173 36.63 -6.71 -5.37
CA GLU A 173 38.01 -7.17 -5.63
C GLU A 173 39.05 -6.07 -5.38
N ALA A 174 38.74 -4.81 -5.73
CA ALA A 174 39.56 -3.66 -5.39
C ALA A 174 39.63 -3.41 -3.87
N GLU A 175 38.50 -3.53 -3.16
CA GLU A 175 38.44 -3.38 -1.71
C GLU A 175 39.23 -4.50 -0.99
N ILE A 176 39.25 -5.73 -1.53
CA ILE A 176 40.07 -6.85 -1.04
C ILE A 176 41.56 -6.53 -1.21
N GLY A 177 41.99 -6.04 -2.38
CA GLY A 177 43.39 -5.68 -2.63
C GLY A 177 43.90 -4.62 -1.64
N VAL A 178 43.09 -3.59 -1.37
CA VAL A 178 43.42 -2.56 -0.37
C VAL A 178 43.49 -3.14 1.05
N LEU A 179 42.67 -4.15 1.37
CA LEU A 179 42.72 -4.83 2.66
C LEU A 179 43.99 -5.67 2.81
N ASP A 180 44.42 -6.37 1.76
CA ASP A 180 45.64 -7.17 1.78
C ASP A 180 46.88 -6.30 2.00
N ASP A 181 46.96 -5.14 1.36
CA ASP A 181 48.03 -4.16 1.60
C ASP A 181 48.05 -3.69 3.07
N LYS A 182 46.86 -3.38 3.63
CA LYS A 182 46.73 -3.00 5.04
C LYS A 182 47.14 -4.13 5.98
N ILE A 183 46.80 -5.38 5.66
CA ILE A 183 47.20 -6.55 6.46
C ILE A 183 48.71 -6.75 6.39
N ALA A 184 49.34 -6.58 5.23
CA ALA A 184 50.79 -6.68 5.07
C ALA A 184 51.53 -5.61 5.91
N ILE A 185 51.07 -4.36 5.88
CA ILE A 185 51.62 -3.27 6.69
C ILE A 185 51.47 -3.57 8.19
N LEU A 186 50.29 -4.02 8.62
CA LEU A 186 50.05 -4.36 10.03
C LEU A 186 50.89 -5.55 10.51
N ARG A 187 51.14 -6.55 9.64
CA ARG A 187 52.03 -7.67 9.94
C ARG A 187 53.48 -7.22 10.06
N ALA A 188 53.97 -6.39 9.14
CA ALA A 188 55.32 -5.83 9.21
C ALA A 188 55.54 -4.98 10.48
N ALA A 189 54.57 -4.11 10.82
CA ALA A 189 54.62 -3.31 12.04
C ALA A 189 54.59 -4.18 13.31
N ARG A 190 53.81 -5.27 13.32
CA ARG A 190 53.80 -6.25 14.42
C ARG A 190 55.18 -6.90 14.58
N ASP A 191 55.79 -7.34 13.48
CA ASP A 191 57.08 -8.03 13.52
C ASP A 191 58.22 -7.10 14.00
N GLU A 192 58.19 -5.82 13.61
CA GLU A 192 59.11 -4.79 14.14
C GLU A 192 58.93 -4.57 15.65
N HIS A 193 57.68 -4.50 16.13
CA HIS A 193 57.36 -4.31 17.55
C HIS A 193 57.79 -5.53 18.40
N VAL A 194 57.62 -6.75 17.88
CA VAL A 194 58.08 -7.99 18.53
C VAL A 194 59.61 -8.04 18.58
N SER A 195 60.31 -7.57 17.53
CA SER A 195 61.77 -7.51 17.52
C SER A 195 62.33 -6.47 18.50
N SER A 196 61.64 -5.33 18.67
CA SER A 196 62.02 -4.26 19.59
C SER A 196 61.84 -4.66 21.05
N GLN A 197 60.75 -5.38 21.36
CA GLN A 197 60.50 -5.91 22.71
C GLN A 197 61.49 -7.03 23.11
N LYS A 198 62.05 -7.76 22.14
CA LYS A 198 63.05 -8.82 22.39
C LYS A 198 64.47 -8.26 22.59
N LYS A 199 64.75 -7.03 22.14
CA LYS A 199 66.07 -6.37 22.28
C LYS A 199 66.21 -5.53 23.54
N GLU A 200 65.15 -5.26 24.30
CA GLU A 200 65.24 -4.55 25.57
C GLU A 200 65.74 -5.52 26.67
N PRO A 201 67.00 -5.39 27.14
CA PRO A 201 67.52 -6.26 28.19
C PRO A 201 66.76 -5.93 29.47
N ARG A 202 66.29 -6.97 30.15
CA ARG A 202 65.73 -6.90 31.50
C ARG A 202 66.80 -6.45 32.49
N SER A 203 67.20 -5.18 32.49
CA SER A 203 67.93 -4.55 33.58
C SER A 203 66.93 -4.23 34.70
N ARG A 204 66.83 -5.15 35.67
CA ARG A 204 66.22 -4.81 36.96
C ARG A 204 67.13 -3.79 37.67
N PRO A 205 66.61 -2.67 38.19
CA PRO A 205 67.30 -1.88 39.18
C PRO A 205 67.22 -2.56 40.56
N SER A 206 68.36 -2.54 41.25
CA SER A 206 68.65 -2.74 42.70
C SER A 206 67.99 -3.89 43.44
#